data_AF-A0A0F9VSD9-F1
#
_entry.id   AF-A0A0F9VSD9-F1
#
_cell.length_a   1.000
_cell.length_b   1.000
_cell.length_c   1.000
_cell.angle_alpha   90.00
_cell.angle_beta   90.00
_cell.angle_gamma   90.00
#
_symmetry.space_group_name_H-M   'P 1'
#
loop_
_entity.id
_entity.type
_entity.pdbx_description
1 polymer ?
#
loop_
_entity_poly.entity_id
_entity_poly.type
_entity_poly.pdbx_seq_one_letter_code
_entity_poly.pdbx_strand_id
1 'polypeptide(L)'
;MDGNSNKVAEQNTFFDATPAPVIVNFNDLWETFKRIYSKNRSVYKKVFKNNVFKKLEILYHTNEKNVNFDIKLWVLILSTYLYAYKNANAQSRKRLIDSLPALYLGRISCFVLETSSMNKNQVEKKIINDLKYFKNEKEKLRTLWIK
;
A
#
# COMPACT_ATOMS: atom_id res chain seq x y z
N MET A 1 -29.07 46.07 -16.98
CA MET A 1 -28.70 45.59 -15.64
C MET A 1 -29.32 44.22 -15.46
N ASP A 2 -28.50 43.34 -14.90
CA ASP A 2 -28.82 42.06 -14.27
C ASP A 2 -29.18 40.84 -15.12
N GLY A 3 -28.30 39.84 -14.98
CA GLY A 3 -28.44 38.49 -15.49
C GLY A 3 -27.20 37.65 -15.14
N ASN A 4 -26.73 37.80 -13.90
CA ASN A 4 -25.48 37.25 -13.38
C ASN A 4 -25.54 35.72 -13.26
N SER A 5 -24.69 35.05 -14.02
CA SER A 5 -23.85 33.90 -13.66
C SER A 5 -24.35 32.97 -12.55
N ASN A 6 -25.16 31.97 -12.91
CA ASN A 6 -25.30 30.76 -12.10
C ASN A 6 -24.95 29.55 -12.96
N LYS A 7 -23.66 29.24 -13.05
CA LYS A 7 -23.17 27.98 -13.62
C LYS A 7 -21.77 27.61 -13.12
N VAL A 8 -21.53 27.74 -11.81
CA VAL A 8 -20.29 27.19 -11.21
C VAL A 8 -20.53 26.77 -9.76
N ALA A 9 -21.30 25.70 -9.52
CA ALA A 9 -21.45 25.15 -8.16
C ALA A 9 -21.66 23.64 -8.09
N GLU A 10 -21.25 22.88 -9.10
CA GLU A 10 -21.43 21.41 -9.12
C GLU A 10 -20.12 20.66 -9.36
N GLN A 11 -19.00 21.07 -8.78
CA GLN A 11 -17.78 20.26 -8.79
C GLN A 11 -16.93 20.51 -7.53
N ASN A 12 -17.39 20.07 -6.34
CA ASN A 12 -16.48 19.80 -5.20
C ASN A 12 -17.12 19.11 -3.98
N THR A 13 -18.27 18.44 -4.08
CA THR A 13 -18.95 17.87 -2.90
C THR A 13 -18.43 16.49 -2.47
N PHE A 14 -17.51 15.86 -3.20
CA PHE A 14 -17.06 14.48 -2.89
C PHE A 14 -15.97 14.40 -1.81
N PHE A 15 -15.22 15.49 -1.54
CA PHE A 15 -14.11 15.48 -0.57
C PHE A 15 -14.50 15.92 0.85
N ASP A 16 -15.66 16.54 1.05
CA ASP A 16 -16.11 17.03 2.37
C ASP A 16 -16.91 16.02 3.19
N ALA A 17 -17.32 14.89 2.59
CA ALA A 17 -17.97 13.82 3.33
C ALA A 17 -16.93 13.10 4.21
N THR A 18 -17.04 13.25 5.53
CA THR A 18 -16.20 12.46 6.46
C THR A 18 -16.61 11.00 6.32
N PRO A 19 -15.69 10.09 5.94
CA PRO A 19 -16.02 8.68 5.79
C PRO A 19 -16.50 8.10 7.13
N ALA A 20 -17.40 7.13 7.06
CA ALA A 20 -17.87 6.42 8.24
C ALA A 20 -16.67 5.85 9.03
N PRO A 21 -16.69 5.89 10.37
CA PRO A 21 -15.62 5.35 11.17
C PRO A 21 -15.46 3.85 10.89
N VAL A 22 -14.24 3.46 10.53
CA VAL A 22 -13.91 2.05 10.31
C VAL A 22 -13.32 1.51 11.61
N ILE A 23 -14.01 0.56 12.22
CA ILE A 23 -13.48 -0.17 13.38
C ILE A 23 -12.54 -1.24 12.83
N VAL A 24 -11.25 -1.10 13.14
CA VAL A 24 -10.21 -2.02 12.70
C VAL A 24 -9.52 -2.63 13.92
N ASN A 25 -9.47 -3.96 13.97
CA ASN A 25 -8.67 -4.68 14.96
C ASN A 25 -7.26 -4.94 14.41
N PHE A 26 -6.27 -4.26 14.99
CA PHE A 26 -4.87 -4.41 14.58
C PHE A 26 -4.37 -5.85 14.74
N ASN A 27 -4.71 -6.53 15.83
CA ASN A 27 -4.23 -7.89 16.10
C ASN A 27 -4.74 -8.86 15.03
N ASP A 28 -6.03 -8.78 14.70
CA ASP A 28 -6.65 -9.64 13.67
C ASP A 28 -6.00 -9.43 12.29
N LEU A 29 -5.71 -8.18 11.94
CA LEU A 29 -5.00 -7.85 10.69
C LEU A 29 -3.58 -8.41 10.70
N TRP A 30 -2.87 -8.26 11.80
CA TRP A 30 -1.48 -8.69 11.92
C TRP A 30 -1.33 -10.21 11.92
N GLU A 31 -2.18 -10.92 12.66
CA GLU A 31 -2.24 -12.39 12.63
C GLU A 31 -2.57 -12.90 11.23
N THR A 32 -3.53 -12.26 10.55
CA THR A 32 -3.89 -12.60 9.17
C THR A 32 -2.71 -12.35 8.23
N PHE A 33 -1.99 -11.24 8.39
CA PHE A 33 -0.74 -10.99 7.67
C PHE A 33 0.25 -12.13 7.86
N LYS A 34 0.60 -12.50 9.11
CA LYS A 34 1.58 -13.56 9.39
C LYS A 34 1.15 -14.89 8.76
N ARG A 35 -0.13 -15.26 8.91
CA ARG A 35 -0.70 -16.50 8.38
C ARG A 35 -0.61 -16.58 6.85
N ILE A 36 -1.01 -15.52 6.14
CA ILE A 36 -0.98 -15.51 4.67
C ILE A 36 0.46 -15.36 4.17
N TYR A 37 1.30 -14.58 4.87
CA TYR A 37 2.70 -14.39 4.52
C TYR A 37 3.47 -15.72 4.56
N SER A 38 3.31 -16.49 5.64
CA SER A 38 3.97 -17.78 5.80
C SER A 38 3.65 -18.74 4.64
N LYS A 39 2.36 -18.83 4.26
CA LYS A 39 1.90 -19.66 3.13
C LYS A 39 2.51 -19.25 1.78
N ASN A 40 2.76 -17.95 1.60
CA ASN A 40 3.26 -17.38 0.34
C ASN A 40 4.77 -17.06 0.37
N ARG A 41 5.48 -17.42 1.43
CA ARG A 41 6.90 -17.05 1.62
C ARG A 41 7.80 -17.47 0.46
N SER A 42 7.51 -18.61 -0.16
CA SER A 42 8.26 -19.09 -1.34
C SER A 42 8.07 -18.22 -2.58
N VAL A 43 6.91 -17.56 -2.72
CA VAL A 43 6.65 -16.59 -3.80
C VAL A 43 7.51 -15.35 -3.56
N TYR A 44 7.50 -14.80 -2.34
CA TYR A 44 8.29 -13.61 -2.02
C TYR A 44 9.79 -13.82 -2.23
N LYS A 45 10.33 -14.98 -1.83
CA LYS A 45 11.74 -15.33 -2.03
C LYS A 45 12.13 -15.36 -3.51
N LYS A 46 11.21 -15.76 -4.40
CA LYS A 46 11.44 -15.83 -5.86
C LYS A 46 11.29 -14.47 -6.53
N VAL A 47 10.33 -13.66 -6.08
CA VAL A 47 9.96 -12.39 -6.73
C VAL A 47 10.91 -11.26 -6.33
N PHE A 48 11.34 -11.24 -5.07
CA PHE A 48 12.15 -10.14 -4.54
C PHE A 48 13.63 -10.45 -4.54
N LYS A 49 14.43 -9.41 -4.81
CA LYS A 49 15.87 -9.42 -4.54
C LYS A 49 16.12 -9.68 -3.04
N ASN A 50 17.27 -10.30 -2.75
CA ASN A 50 17.63 -10.73 -1.39
C ASN A 50 17.53 -9.61 -0.33
N ASN A 51 17.88 -8.37 -0.68
CA ASN A 51 17.78 -7.23 0.24
C ASN A 51 16.32 -6.88 0.60
N VAL A 52 15.40 -6.90 -0.37
CA VAL A 52 13.97 -6.63 -0.15
C VAL A 52 13.33 -7.79 0.60
N PHE A 53 13.65 -9.02 0.20
CA PHE A 53 13.17 -10.22 0.89
C PHE A 53 13.61 -10.25 2.36
N LYS A 54 14.88 -9.93 2.68
CA LYS A 54 15.35 -9.81 4.07
C LYS A 54 14.56 -8.78 4.88
N LYS A 55 14.21 -7.64 4.30
CA LYS A 55 13.37 -6.63 4.98
C LYS A 55 11.97 -7.18 5.29
N LEU A 56 11.37 -7.91 4.35
CA LEU A 56 10.09 -8.59 4.56
C LEU A 56 10.18 -9.68 5.62
N GLU A 57 11.29 -10.41 5.66
CA GLU A 57 11.54 -11.41 6.69
C GLU A 57 11.68 -10.79 8.07
N ILE A 58 12.40 -9.67 8.20
CA ILE A 58 12.48 -8.92 9.45
C ILE A 58 11.07 -8.50 9.88
N LEU A 59 10.29 -7.88 8.99
CA LEU A 59 8.90 -7.49 9.25
C LEU A 59 8.04 -8.69 9.71
N TYR A 60 8.20 -9.85 9.07
CA TYR A 60 7.51 -11.09 9.43
C TYR A 60 7.95 -11.69 10.77
N HIS A 61 9.13 -11.37 11.29
CA HIS A 61 9.56 -11.82 12.63
C HIS A 61 9.41 -10.74 13.71
N THR A 62 9.17 -9.49 13.34
CA THR A 62 8.95 -8.39 14.29
C THR A 62 7.64 -8.58 15.07
N ASN A 63 7.70 -8.29 16.38
CA ASN A 63 6.54 -8.21 17.26
C ASN A 63 5.69 -6.98 16.94
N GLU A 64 4.38 -7.12 17.16
CA GLU A 64 3.32 -6.15 16.87
C GLU A 64 3.62 -4.70 17.26
N LYS A 65 4.30 -4.46 18.39
CA LYS A 65 4.50 -3.13 18.95
C LYS A 65 5.62 -2.31 18.30
N ASN A 66 6.52 -2.94 17.56
CA ASN A 66 7.68 -2.29 16.95
C ASN A 66 7.71 -2.44 15.42
N VAL A 67 6.56 -2.78 14.84
CA VAL A 67 6.46 -2.98 13.41
C VAL A 67 6.54 -1.64 12.68
N ASN A 68 7.43 -1.57 11.69
CA ASN A 68 7.52 -0.46 10.77
C ASN A 68 7.56 -0.99 9.35
N PHE A 69 6.57 -0.60 8.54
CA PHE A 69 6.54 -0.91 7.12
C PHE A 69 6.65 0.39 6.33
N ASP A 70 7.90 0.79 6.11
CA ASP A 70 8.27 1.99 5.36
C ASP A 70 7.54 2.09 4.01
N ILE A 71 6.96 3.26 3.75
CA ILE A 71 6.30 3.59 2.48
C ILE A 71 7.21 3.37 1.27
N LYS A 72 8.51 3.62 1.39
CA LYS A 72 9.47 3.36 0.30
C LYS A 72 9.57 1.86 -0.02
N LEU A 73 9.54 1.01 1.01
CA LEU A 73 9.53 -0.44 0.84
C LEU A 73 8.22 -0.90 0.20
N TRP A 74 7.09 -0.34 0.63
CA TRP A 74 5.78 -0.65 0.05
C TRP A 74 5.68 -0.30 -1.44
N VAL A 75 6.13 0.90 -1.80
CA VAL A 75 6.17 1.37 -3.19
C VAL A 75 7.06 0.47 -4.04
N LEU A 76 8.24 0.10 -3.54
CA LEU A 76 9.13 -0.84 -4.23
C LEU A 76 8.50 -2.23 -4.40
N ILE A 77 7.75 -2.71 -3.39
CA ILE A 77 7.03 -3.98 -3.46
C ILE A 77 6.02 -3.99 -4.59
N LEU A 78 5.17 -2.95 -4.65
CA LEU A 78 4.15 -2.83 -5.68
C LEU A 78 4.77 -2.72 -7.09
N SER A 79 5.84 -1.92 -7.23
CA SER A 79 6.59 -1.83 -8.49
C SER A 79 7.17 -3.17 -8.93
N THR A 80 7.74 -3.93 -7.98
CA THR A 80 8.31 -5.25 -8.27
C THR A 80 7.22 -6.23 -8.69
N TYR A 81 6.07 -6.21 -8.01
CA TYR A 81 4.90 -7.03 -8.36
C TYR A 81 4.39 -6.70 -9.76
N LEU A 82 4.27 -5.41 -10.09
CA LEU A 82 3.80 -4.97 -11.39
C LEU A 82 4.74 -5.43 -12.51
N TYR A 83 6.06 -5.30 -12.31
CA TYR A 83 7.05 -5.78 -13.27
C TYR A 83 7.05 -7.31 -13.40
N ALA A 84 6.98 -8.03 -12.28
CA ALA A 84 6.90 -9.49 -12.28
C ALA A 84 5.63 -9.98 -12.99
N TYR A 85 4.50 -9.29 -12.78
CA TYR A 85 3.23 -9.62 -13.41
C TYR A 85 3.26 -9.42 -14.93
N LYS A 86 3.85 -8.31 -15.42
CA LYS A 86 4.01 -8.03 -16.87
C LYS A 86 4.69 -9.22 -17.57
N ASN A 87 5.79 -9.70 -17.01
CA ASN A 87 6.66 -10.72 -17.60
C ASN A 87 6.27 -12.17 -17.27
N ALA A 88 5.26 -12.38 -16.41
CA ALA A 88 4.84 -13.71 -15.97
C ALA A 88 3.81 -14.35 -16.92
N ASN A 89 3.84 -15.68 -17.02
CA ASN A 89 2.75 -16.46 -17.59
C ASN A 89 1.49 -16.45 -16.70
N ALA A 90 0.36 -16.94 -17.21
CA ALA A 90 -0.93 -16.91 -16.51
C ALA A 90 -0.88 -17.54 -15.10
N GLN A 91 -0.21 -18.69 -14.95
CA GLN A 91 -0.11 -19.37 -13.65
C GLN A 91 0.71 -18.56 -12.64
N SER A 92 1.83 -17.98 -13.08
CA SER A 92 2.68 -17.14 -12.24
C SER A 92 1.99 -15.82 -11.86
N ARG A 93 1.21 -15.23 -12.78
CA ARG A 93 0.36 -14.06 -12.51
C ARG A 93 -0.65 -14.32 -11.41
N LYS A 94 -1.35 -15.46 -11.45
CA LYS A 94 -2.28 -15.86 -10.40
C LYS A 94 -1.58 -15.97 -9.05
N ARG A 95 -0.43 -16.66 -8.98
CA ARG A 95 0.36 -16.78 -7.73
C ARG A 95 0.82 -15.43 -7.18
N LEU A 96 1.19 -14.50 -8.05
CA LEU A 96 1.52 -13.12 -7.64
C LEU A 96 0.31 -12.47 -6.99
N ILE A 97 -0.83 -12.40 -7.69
CA ILE A 97 -2.05 -11.77 -7.16
C ILE A 97 -2.49 -12.42 -5.85
N ASP A 98 -2.50 -13.75 -5.77
CA ASP A 98 -2.92 -14.49 -4.57
C ASP A 98 -1.99 -14.25 -3.36
N SER A 99 -0.73 -13.86 -3.61
CA SER A 99 0.26 -13.60 -2.55
C SER A 99 0.31 -12.14 -2.07
N LEU A 100 -0.19 -11.19 -2.86
CA LEU A 100 -0.16 -9.76 -2.52
C LEU A 100 -0.96 -9.39 -1.26
N PRO A 101 -2.12 -10.01 -0.96
CA PRO A 101 -2.93 -9.65 0.20
C PRO A 101 -2.19 -9.65 1.53
N ALA A 102 -1.22 -10.57 1.76
CA ALA A 102 -0.45 -10.54 3.00
C ALA A 102 0.32 -9.23 3.14
N LEU A 103 1.06 -8.83 2.10
CA LEU A 103 1.89 -7.62 2.13
C LEU A 103 1.02 -6.36 2.30
N TYR A 104 -0.17 -6.35 1.69
CA TYR A 104 -1.16 -5.30 1.89
C TYR A 104 -1.63 -5.22 3.35
N LEU A 105 -2.02 -6.35 3.95
CA LEU A 105 -2.45 -6.40 5.36
C LEU A 105 -1.34 -5.94 6.30
N GLY A 106 -0.09 -6.35 6.04
CA GLY A 106 1.07 -5.85 6.77
C GLY A 106 1.19 -4.33 6.68
N ARG A 107 1.04 -3.75 5.49
CA ARG A 107 1.09 -2.29 5.28
C ARG A 107 -0.04 -1.56 6.01
N ILE A 108 -1.27 -2.08 5.93
CA ILE A 108 -2.45 -1.50 6.59
C ILE A 108 -2.29 -1.58 8.11
N SER A 109 -1.81 -2.70 8.64
CA SER A 109 -1.57 -2.86 10.08
C SER A 109 -0.60 -1.78 10.59
N CYS A 110 0.53 -1.58 9.91
CA CYS A 110 1.47 -0.50 10.25
C CYS A 110 0.85 0.89 10.09
N PHE A 111 0.04 1.12 9.05
CA PHE A 111 -0.61 2.40 8.86
C PHE A 111 -1.57 2.72 10.01
N VAL A 112 -2.38 1.74 10.44
CA VAL A 112 -3.30 1.89 11.57
C VAL A 112 -2.53 2.28 12.84
N LEU A 113 -1.41 1.61 13.14
CA LEU A 113 -0.55 1.98 14.27
C LEU A 113 0.07 3.37 14.12
N GLU A 114 0.62 3.68 12.94
CA GLU A 114 1.22 5.00 12.64
C GLU A 114 0.21 6.13 12.86
N THR A 115 -1.07 5.89 12.58
CA THR A 115 -2.14 6.89 12.63
C THR A 115 -2.99 6.87 13.90
N SER A 116 -2.76 5.93 14.83
CA SER A 116 -3.68 5.71 15.97
C SER A 116 -3.78 6.91 16.91
N SER A 117 -2.74 7.72 17.00
CA SER A 117 -2.68 8.95 17.79
C SER A 117 -2.82 10.23 16.95
N MET A 118 -3.11 10.11 15.65
CA MET A 118 -3.21 11.24 14.73
C MET A 118 -4.67 11.69 14.58
N ASN A 119 -4.88 13.00 14.48
CA ASN A 119 -6.17 13.54 14.04
C ASN A 119 -6.33 13.45 12.51
N LYS A 120 -7.56 13.67 12.01
CA LYS A 120 -7.90 13.61 10.58
C LYS A 120 -6.92 14.39 9.69
N ASN A 121 -6.66 15.66 10.02
CA ASN A 121 -5.77 16.52 9.23
C ASN A 121 -4.32 16.00 9.19
N GLN A 122 -3.84 15.39 10.28
CA GLN A 122 -2.52 14.78 10.33
C GLN A 122 -2.46 13.52 9.46
N VAL A 123 -3.50 12.68 9.51
CA VAL A 123 -3.61 11.48 8.66
C VAL A 123 -3.64 11.85 7.18
N GLU A 124 -4.45 12.84 6.79
CA GLU A 124 -4.52 13.32 5.40
C GLU A 124 -3.16 13.85 4.92
N LYS A 125 -2.50 14.69 5.72
CA LYS A 125 -1.15 15.17 5.41
C LYS A 125 -0.16 14.01 5.25
N LYS A 126 -0.26 12.97 6.06
CA LYS A 126 0.56 11.76 5.95
C LYS A 126 0.28 11.04 4.62
N ILE A 127 -0.98 10.82 4.27
CA ILE A 127 -1.38 10.19 3.00
C ILE A 127 -0.82 10.99 1.81
N ILE A 128 -0.99 12.32 1.81
CA ILE A 128 -0.46 13.21 0.76
C ILE A 128 1.06 13.11 0.66
N ASN A 129 1.77 13.03 1.79
CA ASN A 129 3.22 12.84 1.81
C ASN A 129 3.63 11.45 1.29
N ASP A 130 2.92 10.38 1.68
CA ASP A 130 3.15 9.02 1.21
C ASP A 130 2.95 8.92 -0.32
N LEU A 131 1.99 9.64 -0.89
CA LEU A 131 1.74 9.71 -2.34
C LEU A 131 2.92 10.26 -3.15
N LYS A 132 3.79 11.08 -2.56
CA LYS A 132 4.98 11.61 -3.25
C LYS A 132 5.93 10.47 -3.65
N TYR A 133 6.02 9.42 -2.85
CA TYR A 133 6.85 8.24 -3.17
C TYR A 133 6.29 7.46 -4.36
N PHE A 134 4.96 7.32 -4.43
CA PHE A 134 4.30 6.71 -5.58
C PHE A 134 4.50 7.53 -6.86
N LYS A 135 4.39 8.86 -6.79
CA LYS A 135 4.62 9.73 -7.94
C LYS A 135 6.03 9.56 -8.50
N ASN A 136 7.04 9.58 -7.64
CA ASN A 136 8.43 9.39 -8.06
C ASN A 136 8.66 8.00 -8.69
N GLU A 137 8.05 6.96 -8.13
CA GLU A 137 8.21 5.60 -8.63
C GLU A 137 7.45 5.36 -9.94
N LYS A 138 6.30 5.99 -10.13
CA LYS A 138 5.53 5.95 -11.39
C LYS A 138 6.37 6.40 -12.58
N GLU A 139 7.16 7.47 -12.43
CA GLU A 139 8.04 7.94 -13.51
C GLU A 139 9.10 6.90 -13.87
N LYS A 140 9.71 6.24 -12.89
CA LYS A 140 10.65 5.14 -13.14
C LYS A 140 9.99 3.95 -13.83
N LEU A 141 8.80 3.57 -13.38
CA LEU A 141 8.01 2.50 -13.98
C LEU A 141 7.68 2.82 -15.44
N ARG A 142 7.26 4.05 -15.75
CA ARG A 142 6.98 4.47 -17.13
C ARG A 142 8.17 4.20 -18.05
N THR A 143 9.39 4.53 -17.64
CA THR A 143 10.61 4.25 -18.42
C THR A 143 10.84 2.75 -18.63
N LEU A 144 10.59 1.93 -17.61
CA LEU A 144 10.71 0.47 -17.68
C LEU A 144 9.60 -0.19 -18.52
N TRP A 145 8.44 0.44 -18.63
CA TRP A 145 7.27 -0.10 -19.33
C TRP A 145 7.28 0.14 -20.83
N ILE A 146 7.90 1.24 -21.27
CA ILE A 146 8.06 1.61 -22.70
C ILE A 146 9.14 0.77 -23.39
N LYS A 147 10.11 0.24 -22.63
CA LYS A 147 11.02 -0.83 -23.09
C LYS A 147 10.33 -2.20 -23.08
#